data_AF-A0A8B6FPT5-F1
#
_entry.id   AF-A0A8B6FPT5-F1
#
_cell.length_a   1.000
_cell.length_b   1.000
_cell.length_c   1.000
_cell.angle_alpha   90.00
_cell.angle_beta   90.00
_cell.angle_gamma   90.00
#
_symmetry.space_group_name_H-M   'P 1'
#
loop_
_entity.id
_entity.type
_entity.pdbx_description
1 polymer ?
#
loop_
_entity_poly.entity_id
_entity_poly.type
_entity_poly.pdbx_seq_one_letter_code
_entity_poly.pdbx_strand_id
1 'polypeptide(L)'
;TELAEVKQDMKQIEGRVTGSEHVVKQIENRFCFITEEFDNMRQENMELKEKLLEVQSRSMRENLLFGGILEDPREKEDYDNIETETVLKKFIKEKLKINIEIKFHIVHRLRPRKDAKPRTIVAKFESRKDRNKVLRAAPAKLKETSFSVFEQYPYEMVERRNVLWPIYKREQRLGNHARLKEDKLYVNGHRIYPEDVIEAQKNASNVPNNSSQDNMYPSQQGSQFLREHFGSRDESRAGFGRPRHM
;
A
#
# COMPACT_ATOMS: atom_id res chain seq x y z
N THR A 1 -12.95 -47.13 57.95
CA THR A 1 -14.29 -46.67 57.50
C THR A 1 -14.09 -45.91 56.22
N GLU A 2 -14.86 -46.21 55.17
CA GLU A 2 -14.78 -45.55 53.85
C GLU A 2 -14.80 -44.01 53.97
N LEU A 3 -15.50 -43.47 54.97
CA LEU A 3 -15.57 -42.04 55.26
C LEU A 3 -14.19 -41.39 55.55
N ALA A 4 -13.24 -42.13 56.11
CA ALA A 4 -11.90 -41.60 56.41
C ALA A 4 -11.02 -41.53 55.16
N GLU A 5 -11.12 -42.53 54.27
CA GLU A 5 -10.47 -42.55 52.96
C GLU A 5 -10.96 -41.40 52.08
N VAL A 6 -12.28 -41.21 51.98
CA VAL A 6 -12.87 -40.11 51.20
C VAL A 6 -12.41 -38.73 51.68
N LYS A 7 -12.25 -38.53 52.99
CA LYS A 7 -11.73 -37.27 53.55
C LYS A 7 -10.26 -37.03 53.22
N GLN A 8 -9.46 -38.09 53.16
CA GLN A 8 -8.06 -38.00 52.80
C GLN A 8 -7.89 -37.65 51.32
N ASP A 9 -8.67 -38.28 50.44
CA ASP A 9 -8.69 -37.99 49.01
C ASP A 9 -9.17 -36.56 48.74
N MET A 10 -10.21 -36.10 49.44
CA MET A 10 -10.74 -34.74 49.31
C MET A 10 -9.67 -33.69 49.66
N LYS A 11 -8.91 -33.92 50.74
CA LYS A 11 -7.78 -33.06 51.12
C LYS A 11 -6.66 -33.07 50.08
N GLN A 12 -6.39 -34.21 49.45
CA GLN A 12 -5.39 -34.31 48.38
C GLN A 12 -5.84 -33.59 47.10
N ILE A 13 -7.14 -33.69 46.77
CA ILE A 13 -7.75 -32.97 45.65
C ILE A 13 -7.69 -31.47 45.88
N GLU A 14 -8.03 -30.97 47.07
CA GLU A 14 -7.92 -29.54 47.42
C GLU A 14 -6.48 -29.02 47.23
N GLY A 15 -5.47 -29.80 47.64
CA GLY A 15 -4.06 -29.45 47.41
C GLY A 15 -3.69 -29.37 45.92
N ARG A 16 -4.25 -30.26 45.09
CA ARG A 16 -4.04 -30.23 43.63
C ARG A 16 -4.76 -29.07 42.95
N VAL A 17 -5.97 -28.74 43.42
CA VAL A 17 -6.77 -27.62 42.91
C VAL A 17 -6.06 -26.30 43.21
N THR A 18 -5.64 -26.07 44.45
CA THR A 18 -4.89 -24.86 44.83
C THR A 18 -3.56 -24.72 44.09
N GLY A 19 -2.85 -25.83 43.88
CA GLY A 19 -1.65 -25.86 43.03
C GLY A 19 -1.95 -25.48 41.57
N SER A 20 -3.06 -25.97 41.02
CA SER A 20 -3.48 -25.65 39.65
C SER A 20 -3.90 -24.18 39.51
N GLU A 21 -4.62 -23.62 40.49
CA GLU A 21 -4.99 -22.20 40.52
C GLU A 21 -3.75 -21.30 40.51
N HIS A 22 -2.70 -21.67 41.25
CA HIS A 22 -1.45 -20.92 41.23
C HIS A 22 -0.78 -20.93 39.84
N VAL A 23 -0.75 -22.08 39.17
CA VAL A 23 -0.22 -22.20 37.81
C VAL A 23 -1.04 -21.38 36.81
N VAL A 24 -2.38 -21.44 36.89
CA VAL A 24 -3.27 -20.63 36.04
C VAL A 24 -2.98 -19.15 36.21
N LYS A 25 -2.85 -18.67 37.46
CA LYS A 25 -2.50 -17.27 37.75
C LYS A 25 -1.13 -16.88 37.17
N GLN A 26 -0.13 -17.77 37.23
CA GLN A 26 1.16 -17.53 36.60
C GLN A 26 1.06 -17.45 35.07
N ILE A 27 0.23 -18.30 34.45
CA ILE A 27 -0.01 -18.28 33.00
C ILE A 27 -0.69 -16.98 32.59
N GLU A 28 -1.73 -16.54 33.31
CA GLU A 28 -2.43 -15.29 33.05
C GLU A 28 -1.50 -14.08 33.11
N ASN A 29 -0.63 -14.01 34.13
CA ASN A 29 0.37 -12.95 34.25
C ASN A 29 1.34 -12.95 33.06
N ARG A 30 1.83 -14.13 32.67
CA ARG A 30 2.73 -14.26 31.50
C ARG A 30 2.00 -13.90 30.20
N PHE A 31 0.73 -14.25 30.08
CA PHE A 31 -0.09 -13.93 28.91
C PHE A 31 -0.33 -12.42 28.79
N CYS A 32 -0.61 -11.73 29.91
CA CYS A 32 -0.72 -10.28 29.95
C CYS A 32 0.57 -9.61 29.48
N PHE A 33 1.71 -10.01 30.05
CA PHE A 33 3.02 -9.49 29.65
C PHE A 33 3.33 -9.73 28.16
N ILE A 34 3.07 -10.94 27.65
CA ILE A 34 3.26 -11.25 26.23
C ILE A 34 2.35 -10.40 25.34
N THR A 35 1.11 -10.14 25.78
CA THR A 35 0.16 -9.32 25.01
C THR A 35 0.63 -7.87 24.94
N GLU A 36 1.10 -7.31 26.06
CA GLU A 36 1.68 -5.96 26.11
C GLU A 36 2.91 -5.84 25.18
N GLU A 37 3.83 -6.80 25.26
CA GLU A 37 5.01 -6.81 24.40
C GLU A 37 4.66 -7.02 22.91
N PHE A 38 3.62 -7.81 22.63
CA PHE A 38 3.13 -7.99 21.27
C PHE A 38 2.54 -6.69 20.70
N ASP A 39 1.77 -5.95 21.50
CA ASP A 39 1.23 -4.65 21.09
C ASP A 39 2.33 -3.61 20.91
N ASN A 40 3.35 -3.59 21.79
CA ASN A 40 4.54 -2.75 21.65
C ASN A 40 5.28 -3.05 20.33
N MET A 41 5.60 -4.32 20.07
CA MET A 41 6.26 -4.74 18.83
C MET A 41 5.42 -4.41 17.60
N ARG A 42 4.09 -4.56 17.68
CA ARG A 42 3.19 -4.25 16.58
C ARG A 42 3.21 -2.76 16.26
N GLN A 43 3.23 -1.90 17.29
CA GLN A 43 3.31 -0.45 17.16
C GLN A 43 4.66 -0.03 16.54
N GLU A 44 5.78 -0.54 17.06
CA GLU A 44 7.11 -0.25 16.50
C GLU A 44 7.22 -0.68 15.03
N ASN A 45 6.66 -1.84 14.68
CA ASN A 45 6.67 -2.33 13.30
C ASN A 45 5.84 -1.42 12.38
N MET A 46 4.71 -0.89 12.85
CA MET A 46 3.94 0.11 12.10
C MET A 46 4.76 1.38 11.85
N GLU A 47 5.43 1.90 12.88
CA GLU A 47 6.26 3.11 12.76
C GLU A 47 7.46 2.90 11.84
N LEU A 48 8.12 1.75 11.92
CA LEU A 48 9.24 1.40 11.06
C LEU A 48 8.80 1.31 9.60
N LYS A 49 7.64 0.71 9.33
CA LYS A 49 7.06 0.66 7.98
C LYS A 49 6.74 2.05 7.44
N GLU A 50 6.20 2.94 8.27
CA GLU A 50 5.91 4.32 7.87
C GLU A 50 7.21 5.11 7.56
N LYS A 51 8.21 5.02 8.43
CA LYS A 51 9.54 5.64 8.21
C LYS A 51 10.22 5.10 6.95
N LEU A 52 10.18 3.78 6.74
CA LEU A 52 10.72 3.16 5.53
C LEU A 52 10.03 3.71 4.29
N LEU A 53 8.70 3.80 4.32
CA LEU A 53 7.91 4.32 3.21
C LEU A 53 8.24 5.79 2.92
N GLU A 54 8.41 6.61 3.96
CA GLU A 54 8.81 8.01 3.83
C GLU A 54 10.19 8.15 3.18
N VAL A 55 11.18 7.39 3.66
CA VAL A 55 12.55 7.40 3.11
C VAL A 55 12.56 6.97 1.65
N GLN A 56 11.85 5.89 1.31
CA GLN A 56 11.71 5.43 -0.07
C GLN A 56 11.05 6.49 -0.95
N SER A 57 9.95 7.08 -0.49
CA SER A 57 9.23 8.14 -1.21
C SER A 57 10.11 9.36 -1.46
N ARG A 58 10.92 9.76 -0.47
CA ARG A 58 11.87 10.86 -0.60
C ARG A 58 12.98 10.52 -1.60
N SER A 59 13.51 9.31 -1.57
CA SER A 59 14.57 8.86 -2.48
C SER A 59 14.12 8.75 -3.94
N MET A 60 12.86 8.36 -4.16
CA MET A 60 12.25 8.16 -5.49
C MET A 60 11.60 9.42 -6.06
N ARG A 61 11.52 10.52 -5.30
CA ARG A 61 10.82 11.75 -5.70
C ARG A 61 11.36 12.33 -6.99
N GLU A 62 12.68 12.32 -7.19
CA GLU A 62 13.32 12.82 -8.40
C GLU A 62 13.30 11.81 -9.55
N ASN A 63 12.63 10.67 -9.41
CA ASN A 63 12.61 9.61 -10.41
C ASN A 63 11.37 9.70 -11.30
N LEU A 64 11.57 9.41 -12.59
CA LEU A 64 10.48 9.14 -13.54
C LEU A 64 10.68 7.77 -14.20
N LEU A 65 9.54 7.16 -14.53
CA LEU A 65 9.41 5.92 -15.27
C LEU A 65 9.04 6.24 -16.72
N PHE A 66 9.80 5.71 -17.67
CA PHE A 66 9.55 5.86 -19.11
C PHE A 66 9.24 4.51 -19.74
N GLY A 67 8.03 4.37 -20.29
CA GLY A 67 7.54 3.15 -20.92
C GLY A 67 7.54 3.24 -22.45
N GLY A 68 7.72 2.10 -23.11
CA GLY A 68 7.56 1.95 -24.56
C GLY A 68 8.78 2.32 -25.40
N ILE A 69 9.88 2.77 -24.80
CA ILE A 69 11.12 3.09 -25.52
C ILE A 69 11.81 1.77 -25.89
N LEU A 70 12.02 1.52 -27.19
CA LEU A 70 12.65 0.28 -27.67
C LEU A 70 14.07 0.11 -27.11
N GLU A 71 14.50 -1.14 -27.01
CA GLU A 71 15.85 -1.54 -26.60
C GLU A 71 16.58 -2.14 -27.80
N ASP A 72 17.87 -1.86 -27.94
CA ASP A 72 18.69 -2.64 -28.86
C ASP A 72 18.87 -4.05 -28.28
N PRO A 73 18.57 -5.13 -29.03
CA PRO A 73 18.76 -6.50 -28.54
C PRO A 73 20.21 -6.82 -28.12
N ARG A 74 21.18 -5.99 -28.51
CA ARG A 74 22.61 -6.13 -28.21
C ARG A 74 23.06 -5.32 -27.00
N GLU A 75 22.22 -4.46 -26.43
CA GLU A 75 22.51 -3.75 -25.17
C GLU A 75 22.77 -4.79 -24.07
N LYS A 76 23.99 -4.79 -23.52
CA LYS A 76 24.35 -5.63 -22.38
C LYS A 76 23.64 -5.14 -21.12
N GLU A 77 23.35 -6.05 -20.18
CA GLU A 77 22.80 -5.70 -18.86
C GLU A 77 23.86 -5.08 -17.94
N ASP A 78 24.70 -4.18 -18.47
CA ASP A 78 25.78 -3.57 -17.70
C ASP A 78 25.25 -2.36 -16.91
N TYR A 79 25.77 -2.17 -15.69
CA TYR A 79 25.27 -1.17 -14.75
C TYR A 79 25.48 0.29 -15.20
N ASP A 80 26.46 0.54 -16.08
CA ASP A 80 26.85 1.91 -16.47
C ASP A 80 26.00 2.51 -17.60
N ASN A 81 25.20 1.72 -18.31
CA ASN A 81 24.13 2.08 -19.28
C ASN A 81 24.14 3.50 -19.91
N ILE A 82 25.31 3.99 -20.33
CA ILE A 82 25.51 5.29 -21.00
C ILE A 82 24.64 5.37 -22.26
N GLU A 83 24.44 4.24 -22.91
CA GLU A 83 23.55 4.08 -24.07
C GLU A 83 22.09 4.36 -23.71
N THR A 84 21.60 3.82 -22.58
CA THR A 84 20.21 4.07 -22.13
C THR A 84 20.00 5.55 -21.81
N GLU A 85 20.96 6.20 -21.14
CA GLU A 85 20.88 7.64 -20.88
C GLU A 85 20.84 8.46 -22.18
N THR A 86 21.67 8.09 -23.17
CA THR A 86 21.72 8.76 -24.47
C THR A 86 20.40 8.61 -25.23
N VAL A 87 19.85 7.39 -25.26
CA VAL A 87 18.54 7.10 -25.85
C VAL A 87 17.44 7.91 -25.16
N LEU A 88 17.48 8.01 -23.82
CA LEU A 88 16.50 8.79 -23.06
C LEU A 88 16.61 10.30 -23.35
N LYS A 89 17.83 10.86 -23.40
CA LYS A 89 18.04 12.27 -23.76
C LYS A 89 17.49 12.57 -25.15
N LYS A 90 17.77 11.70 -26.13
CA LYS A 90 17.22 11.80 -27.49
C LYS A 90 15.69 11.76 -27.47
N PHE A 91 15.10 10.81 -26.74
CA PHE A 91 13.65 10.70 -26.58
C PHE A 91 13.03 11.98 -26.03
N ILE A 92 13.60 12.56 -24.96
CA ILE A 92 13.09 13.79 -24.34
C ILE A 92 13.16 14.96 -25.34
N LYS A 93 14.28 15.08 -26.07
CA LYS A 93 14.44 16.12 -27.10
C LYS A 93 13.42 15.97 -28.24
N GLU A 94 13.29 14.78 -28.79
CA GLU A 94 12.51 14.54 -30.01
C GLU A 94 11.00 14.40 -29.76
N LYS A 95 10.60 13.65 -28.72
CA LYS A 95 9.20 13.34 -28.43
C LYS A 95 8.57 14.36 -27.50
N LEU A 96 9.30 14.82 -26.48
CA LEU A 96 8.79 15.83 -25.55
C LEU A 96 9.09 17.27 -25.99
N LYS A 97 9.92 17.47 -27.02
CA LYS A 97 10.32 18.78 -27.56
C LYS A 97 10.99 19.67 -26.50
N ILE A 98 11.76 19.06 -25.61
CA ILE A 98 12.49 19.77 -24.56
C ILE A 98 13.96 19.86 -24.98
N ASN A 99 14.37 21.05 -25.43
CA ASN A 99 15.72 21.34 -25.91
C ASN A 99 16.62 21.95 -24.82
N ILE A 100 16.60 21.41 -23.61
CA ILE A 100 17.54 21.79 -22.54
C ILE A 100 18.44 20.61 -22.22
N GLU A 101 19.64 20.90 -21.72
CA GLU A 101 20.49 19.87 -21.16
C GLU A 101 19.90 19.38 -19.84
N ILE A 102 19.53 18.09 -19.80
CA ILE A 102 19.03 17.43 -18.59
C ILE A 102 20.12 16.49 -18.10
N LYS A 103 20.42 16.60 -16.81
CA LYS A 103 21.38 15.73 -16.12
C LYS A 103 20.67 14.72 -15.23
N PHE A 104 21.22 13.52 -15.19
CA PHE A 104 20.72 12.40 -14.41
C PHE A 104 21.80 11.95 -13.44
N HIS A 105 21.37 11.46 -12.27
CA HIS A 105 22.26 10.71 -11.39
C HIS A 105 22.42 9.27 -11.85
N ILE A 106 21.30 8.62 -12.19
CA ILE A 106 21.26 7.20 -12.58
C ILE A 106 20.15 7.01 -13.60
N VAL A 107 20.44 6.30 -14.69
CA VAL A 107 19.45 5.85 -15.68
C VAL A 107 19.65 4.37 -15.96
N HIS A 108 18.61 3.56 -15.77
CA HIS A 108 18.67 2.13 -16.05
C HIS A 108 17.31 1.55 -16.45
N ARG A 109 17.33 0.41 -17.13
CA ARG A 109 16.13 -0.38 -17.47
C ARG A 109 15.71 -1.23 -16.27
N LEU A 110 14.41 -1.26 -15.98
CA LEU A 110 13.83 -2.10 -14.93
C LEU A 110 13.58 -3.53 -15.41
N ARG A 111 13.81 -4.49 -14.50
CA ARG A 111 13.55 -5.93 -14.64
C ARG A 111 14.47 -6.64 -15.64
N PRO A 112 14.66 -7.97 -15.49
CA PRO A 112 15.21 -8.80 -16.55
C PRO A 112 14.25 -8.87 -17.73
N ARG A 113 14.80 -9.07 -18.94
CA ARG A 113 14.00 -9.22 -20.16
C ARG A 113 13.23 -10.55 -20.12
N LYS A 114 11.91 -10.48 -19.89
CA LYS A 114 11.03 -11.67 -19.90
C LYS A 114 10.17 -11.78 -21.16
N ASP A 115 9.80 -10.64 -21.74
CA ASP A 115 8.85 -10.56 -22.86
C ASP A 115 9.44 -9.80 -24.06
N ALA A 116 8.75 -9.82 -25.19
CA ALA A 116 9.04 -8.98 -26.36
C ALA A 116 8.71 -7.49 -26.15
N LYS A 117 8.18 -7.10 -24.97
CA LYS A 117 7.84 -5.72 -24.66
C LYS A 117 9.07 -4.95 -24.16
N PRO A 118 9.25 -3.68 -24.54
CA PRO A 118 10.34 -2.87 -24.02
C PRO A 118 10.21 -2.65 -22.52
N ARG A 119 11.31 -2.82 -21.79
CA ARG A 119 11.42 -2.56 -20.36
C ARG A 119 11.31 -1.08 -20.08
N THR A 120 10.71 -0.77 -18.93
CA THR A 120 10.57 0.60 -18.45
C THR A 120 11.94 1.14 -18.03
N ILE A 121 12.30 2.35 -18.45
CA ILE A 121 13.49 3.05 -17.95
C ILE A 121 13.12 3.79 -16.67
N VAL A 122 13.94 3.66 -15.62
CA VAL A 122 13.94 4.58 -14.48
C VAL A 122 15.06 5.58 -14.68
N ALA A 123 14.75 6.86 -14.58
CA ALA A 123 15.75 7.91 -14.56
C ALA A 123 15.59 8.77 -13.31
N LYS A 124 16.67 8.85 -12.52
CA LYS A 124 16.78 9.76 -11.38
C LYS A 124 17.41 11.06 -11.86
N PHE A 125 16.63 12.14 -11.81
CA PHE A 125 17.07 13.46 -12.23
C PHE A 125 17.95 14.10 -11.17
N GLU A 126 18.94 14.88 -11.59
CA GLU A 126 19.72 15.73 -10.68
C GLU A 126 18.91 16.93 -10.19
N SER A 127 17.99 17.41 -11.03
CA SER A 127 17.17 18.60 -10.77
C SER A 127 15.69 18.27 -10.78
N ARG A 128 15.04 18.54 -9.64
CA ARG A 128 13.57 18.41 -9.50
C ARG A 128 12.81 19.35 -10.45
N LYS A 129 13.41 20.48 -10.86
CA LYS A 129 12.80 21.40 -11.83
C LYS A 129 12.72 20.74 -13.21
N ASP A 130 13.78 20.07 -13.64
CA ASP A 130 13.83 19.42 -14.95
C ASP A 130 12.93 18.19 -14.99
N ARG A 131 12.95 17.40 -13.91
CA ARG A 131 12.00 16.30 -13.67
C ARG A 131 10.55 16.75 -13.86
N ASN A 132 10.18 17.85 -13.20
CA ASN A 132 8.81 18.39 -13.29
C ASN A 132 8.48 18.94 -14.68
N LYS A 133 9.45 19.53 -15.38
CA LYS A 133 9.28 20.01 -16.76
C LYS A 133 8.96 18.85 -17.70
N VAL A 134 9.71 17.75 -17.60
CA VAL A 134 9.48 16.51 -18.35
C VAL A 134 8.10 15.93 -18.03
N LEU A 135 7.77 15.77 -16.75
CA LEU A 135 6.50 15.20 -16.32
C LEU A 135 5.29 16.01 -16.81
N ARG A 136 5.36 17.34 -16.76
CA ARG A 136 4.26 18.21 -17.20
C ARG A 136 4.08 18.23 -18.72
N ALA A 137 5.16 18.05 -19.49
CA ALA A 137 5.09 18.01 -20.95
C ALA A 137 4.48 16.70 -21.47
N ALA A 138 4.72 15.58 -20.77
CA ALA A 138 4.37 14.25 -21.26
C ALA A 138 2.88 14.04 -21.62
N PRO A 139 1.88 14.42 -20.79
CA PRO A 139 0.47 14.20 -21.11
C PRO A 139 0.04 14.84 -22.43
N ALA A 140 0.55 16.03 -22.75
CA ALA A 140 0.21 16.73 -23.99
C ALA A 140 0.98 16.18 -25.20
N LYS A 141 2.25 15.77 -25.00
CA LYS A 141 3.12 15.36 -26.10
C LYS A 141 3.02 13.88 -26.47
N LEU A 142 2.55 13.03 -25.55
CA LEU A 142 2.55 11.57 -25.72
C LEU A 142 1.14 10.95 -25.82
N LYS A 143 0.07 11.76 -25.77
CA LYS A 143 -1.33 11.30 -25.66
C LYS A 143 -1.73 10.21 -26.66
N GLU A 144 -1.26 10.30 -27.90
CA GLU A 144 -1.61 9.39 -29.00
C GLU A 144 -0.43 8.49 -29.40
N THR A 145 0.52 8.32 -28.50
CA THR A 145 1.70 7.47 -28.73
C THR A 145 1.65 6.25 -27.81
N SER A 146 2.45 5.23 -28.12
CA SER A 146 2.66 4.07 -27.23
C SER A 146 3.60 4.37 -26.06
N PHE A 147 4.11 5.59 -25.94
CA PHE A 147 5.04 5.99 -24.89
C PHE A 147 4.31 6.51 -23.67
N SER A 148 4.91 6.30 -22.50
CA SER A 148 4.34 6.76 -21.25
C SER A 148 5.41 7.30 -20.31
N VAL A 149 5.07 8.35 -19.56
CA VAL A 149 5.95 8.91 -18.52
C VAL A 149 5.15 9.05 -17.23
N PHE A 150 5.64 8.46 -16.15
CA PHE A 150 4.98 8.48 -14.84
C PHE A 150 5.97 8.72 -13.71
N GLU A 151 5.45 9.18 -12.58
CA GLU A 151 6.22 9.25 -11.34
C GLU A 151 6.50 7.83 -10.81
N GLN A 152 7.68 7.64 -10.21
CA GLN A 152 7.98 6.41 -9.48
C GLN A 152 7.46 6.52 -8.05
N TYR A 153 6.78 5.48 -7.60
CA TYR A 153 6.32 5.34 -6.21
C TYR A 153 6.86 4.05 -5.59
N PRO A 154 7.05 4.01 -4.26
CA PRO A 154 7.33 2.78 -3.54
C PRO A 154 6.24 1.73 -3.76
N TYR A 155 6.63 0.45 -3.68
CA TYR A 155 5.75 -0.68 -3.91
C TYR A 155 4.49 -0.63 -3.04
N GLU A 156 4.64 -0.36 -1.74
CA GLU A 156 3.53 -0.26 -0.78
C GLU A 156 2.46 0.76 -1.22
N MET A 157 2.89 1.94 -1.72
CA MET A 157 1.96 2.96 -2.23
C MET A 157 1.24 2.49 -3.49
N VAL A 158 1.96 1.81 -4.39
CA VAL A 158 1.38 1.24 -5.60
C VAL A 158 0.31 0.20 -5.24
N GLU A 159 0.57 -0.66 -4.26
CA GLU A 159 -0.40 -1.67 -3.80
C GLU A 159 -1.63 -1.05 -3.15
N ARG A 160 -1.45 -0.09 -2.24
CA ARG A 160 -2.57 0.69 -1.67
C ARG A 160 -3.41 1.32 -2.78
N ARG A 161 -2.76 1.90 -3.79
CA ARG A 161 -3.44 2.49 -4.94
C ARG A 161 -4.17 1.45 -5.79
N ASN A 162 -3.61 0.26 -5.99
CA ASN A 162 -4.24 -0.83 -6.72
C ASN A 162 -5.55 -1.28 -6.05
N VAL A 163 -5.57 -1.32 -4.71
CA VAL A 163 -6.79 -1.62 -3.92
C VAL A 163 -7.84 -0.52 -4.06
N LEU A 164 -7.42 0.75 -4.02
CA LEU A 164 -8.33 1.89 -4.07
C LEU A 164 -8.83 2.24 -5.49
N TRP A 165 -8.07 1.92 -6.53
CA TRP A 165 -8.36 2.30 -7.91
C TRP A 165 -9.71 1.78 -8.44
N PRO A 166 -10.11 0.52 -8.20
CA PRO A 166 -11.44 0.03 -8.56
C PRO A 166 -12.57 0.85 -7.91
N ILE A 167 -12.41 1.23 -6.64
CA ILE A 167 -13.40 2.03 -5.90
C ILE A 167 -13.48 3.42 -6.51
N TYR A 168 -12.33 4.08 -6.69
CA TYR A 168 -12.28 5.39 -7.35
C TYR A 168 -13.04 5.39 -8.69
N LYS A 169 -12.77 4.42 -9.57
CA LYS A 169 -13.46 4.30 -10.86
C LYS A 169 -14.96 4.06 -10.70
N ARG A 170 -15.37 3.26 -9.72
CA ARG A 170 -16.79 3.01 -9.43
C ARG A 170 -17.50 4.28 -8.99
N GLU A 171 -16.95 4.99 -8.01
CA GLU A 171 -17.54 6.21 -7.48
C GLU A 171 -17.62 7.32 -8.54
N GLN A 172 -16.62 7.45 -9.41
CA GLN A 172 -16.70 8.38 -10.54
C GLN A 172 -17.83 8.04 -11.52
N ARG A 173 -18.07 6.76 -11.80
CA ARG A 173 -19.20 6.33 -12.66
C ARG A 173 -20.56 6.59 -12.03
N LEU A 174 -20.64 6.52 -10.71
CA LEU A 174 -21.85 6.84 -9.95
C LEU A 174 -22.09 8.36 -9.82
N GLY A 175 -21.19 9.20 -10.34
CA GLY A 175 -21.30 10.66 -10.25
C GLY A 175 -20.87 11.24 -8.90
N ASN A 176 -20.30 10.43 -8.01
CA ASN A 176 -19.81 10.89 -6.70
C ASN A 176 -18.51 11.69 -6.86
N HIS A 177 -18.26 12.61 -5.92
CA HIS A 177 -17.03 13.40 -5.90
C HIS A 177 -15.86 12.55 -5.37
N ALA A 178 -15.24 11.78 -6.26
CA ALA A 178 -14.10 10.94 -5.94
C ALA A 178 -12.77 11.57 -6.38
N ARG A 179 -11.80 11.66 -5.46
CA ARG A 179 -10.46 12.17 -5.69
C ARG A 179 -9.42 11.19 -5.17
N LEU A 180 -8.63 10.61 -6.08
CA LEU A 180 -7.47 9.79 -5.74
C LEU A 180 -6.21 10.64 -5.87
N LYS A 181 -5.48 10.81 -4.77
CA LYS A 181 -4.19 11.52 -4.73
C LYS A 181 -3.15 10.60 -4.11
N GLU A 182 -2.10 10.30 -4.87
CA GLU A 182 -1.04 9.35 -4.47
C GLU A 182 -1.67 7.98 -4.09
N ASP A 183 -1.57 7.57 -2.82
CA ASP A 183 -2.13 6.34 -2.25
C ASP A 183 -3.42 6.58 -1.43
N LYS A 184 -4.04 7.77 -1.53
CA LYS A 184 -5.20 8.17 -0.71
C LYS A 184 -6.42 8.48 -1.57
N LEU A 185 -7.53 7.82 -1.27
CA LEU A 185 -8.82 8.06 -1.92
C LEU A 185 -9.74 8.86 -1.00
N TYR A 186 -10.37 9.89 -1.55
CA TYR A 186 -11.43 10.66 -0.91
C TYR A 186 -12.71 10.54 -1.75
N VAL A 187 -13.84 10.21 -1.11
CA VAL A 187 -15.16 10.13 -1.74
C VAL A 187 -16.09 11.03 -0.96
N ASN A 188 -16.65 12.05 -1.63
CA ASN A 188 -17.51 13.07 -1.00
C ASN A 188 -16.87 13.70 0.26
N GLY A 189 -15.55 13.90 0.23
CA GLY A 189 -14.78 14.45 1.35
C GLY A 189 -14.27 13.43 2.37
N HIS A 190 -14.82 12.21 2.39
CA HIS A 190 -14.42 11.16 3.32
C HIS A 190 -13.26 10.32 2.80
N ARG A 191 -12.24 10.09 3.63
CA ARG A 191 -11.09 9.26 3.27
C ARG A 191 -11.46 7.79 3.35
N ILE A 192 -11.14 7.04 2.30
CA ILE A 192 -11.25 5.59 2.25
C ILE A 192 -9.86 4.99 2.49
N TYR A 193 -9.76 4.08 3.45
CA TYR A 193 -8.51 3.39 3.78
C TYR A 193 -8.42 2.05 3.05
N PRO A 194 -7.26 1.68 2.49
CA PRO A 194 -7.06 0.37 1.85
C PRO A 194 -7.36 -0.81 2.79
N GLU A 195 -7.08 -0.66 4.08
CA GLU A 195 -7.29 -1.70 5.10
C GLU A 195 -8.77 -2.06 5.23
N ASP A 196 -9.65 -1.06 5.31
CA ASP A 196 -11.11 -1.23 5.38
C ASP A 196 -11.64 -1.99 4.15
N VAL A 197 -11.07 -1.71 2.98
CA VAL A 197 -11.45 -2.34 1.71
C VAL A 197 -11.04 -3.81 1.71
N ILE A 198 -9.82 -4.11 2.16
CA ILE A 198 -9.31 -5.48 2.23
C ILE A 198 -10.12 -6.29 3.25
N GLU A 199 -10.45 -5.71 4.39
CA GLU A 199 -11.28 -6.36 5.41
C GLU A 199 -12.69 -6.66 4.89
N ALA A 200 -13.34 -5.68 4.23
CA ALA A 200 -14.64 -5.88 3.60
C ALA A 200 -14.62 -7.00 2.54
N GLN A 201 -13.55 -7.08 1.73
CA GLN A 201 -13.37 -8.14 0.73
C GLN A 201 -13.21 -9.52 1.36
N LYS A 202 -12.45 -9.64 2.45
CA LYS A 202 -12.29 -10.89 3.21
C LYS A 202 -13.61 -11.36 3.81
N ASN A 203 -14.35 -10.45 4.43
CA ASN A 203 -15.63 -10.77 5.06
C ASN A 203 -16.68 -11.21 4.04
N ALA A 204 -16.71 -10.60 2.85
CA ALA A 204 -17.58 -11.04 1.75
C ALA A 204 -17.21 -12.44 1.19
N SER A 205 -15.95 -12.85 1.31
CA SER A 205 -15.45 -14.14 0.81
C SER A 205 -15.67 -15.30 1.80
N ASN A 206 -15.98 -15.00 3.07
CA ASN A 206 -16.16 -15.99 4.15
C ASN A 206 -17.62 -16.41 4.39
N VAL A 207 -18.56 -16.05 3.50
CA VAL A 207 -19.96 -16.50 3.60
C VAL A 207 -20.05 -17.98 3.19
N PRO A 208 -20.51 -18.90 4.06
CA PRO A 208 -20.68 -20.31 3.70
C PRO A 208 -21.73 -20.44 2.61
N ASN A 209 -21.35 -21.09 1.52
CA ASN A 209 -22.20 -21.36 0.37
C ASN A 209 -23.28 -22.38 0.79
N ASN A 210 -24.49 -21.92 1.10
CA ASN A 210 -25.63 -22.80 1.31
C ASN A 210 -26.74 -22.48 0.29
N SER A 211 -26.97 -23.46 -0.59
CA SER A 211 -28.07 -23.66 -1.54
C SER A 211 -28.38 -22.59 -2.60
N SER A 212 -27.98 -22.92 -3.83
CA SER A 212 -28.72 -22.93 -5.11
C SER A 212 -29.71 -21.80 -5.46
N GLN A 213 -29.45 -21.23 -6.66
CA GLN A 213 -30.30 -20.38 -7.52
C GLN A 213 -30.36 -18.89 -7.19
N ASP A 214 -29.36 -18.11 -7.65
CA ASP A 214 -29.51 -17.28 -8.86
C ASP A 214 -28.20 -16.54 -9.18
N ASN A 215 -27.78 -16.64 -10.43
CA ASN A 215 -26.67 -15.85 -10.98
C ASN A 215 -27.13 -14.40 -11.16
N MET A 216 -26.89 -13.54 -10.17
CA MET A 216 -26.87 -12.09 -10.38
C MET A 216 -25.88 -11.43 -9.41
N TYR A 217 -24.96 -10.62 -9.98
CA TYR A 217 -23.89 -9.92 -9.27
C TYR A 217 -24.33 -9.27 -7.94
N PRO A 218 -23.48 -9.25 -6.89
CA PRO A 218 -23.83 -8.64 -5.60
C PRO A 218 -23.70 -7.11 -5.69
N SER A 219 -24.62 -6.46 -6.38
CA SER A 219 -24.63 -5.01 -6.60
C SER A 219 -25.53 -4.23 -5.63
N GLN A 220 -26.13 -4.89 -4.63
CA GLN A 220 -27.08 -4.21 -3.72
C GLN A 220 -26.81 -4.39 -2.22
N GLN A 221 -26.05 -5.41 -1.77
CA GLN A 221 -25.75 -5.58 -0.34
C GLN A 221 -24.60 -4.67 0.15
N GLY A 222 -23.64 -4.32 -0.71
CA GLY A 222 -22.57 -3.38 -0.36
C GLY A 222 -23.03 -1.92 -0.20
N SER A 223 -24.14 -1.54 -0.84
CA SER A 223 -24.71 -0.19 -0.76
C SER A 223 -25.37 0.13 0.58
N GLN A 224 -25.87 -0.87 1.31
CA GLN A 224 -26.41 -0.70 2.66
C GLN A 224 -25.29 -0.71 3.70
N PHE A 225 -24.31 -1.62 3.58
CA PHE A 225 -23.24 -1.78 4.56
C PHE A 225 -22.34 -0.53 4.68
N LEU A 226 -21.98 0.11 3.56
CA LEU A 226 -21.17 1.34 3.55
C LEU A 226 -21.94 2.57 4.05
N ARG A 227 -23.28 2.56 3.96
CA ARG A 227 -24.13 3.65 4.47
C ARG A 227 -24.34 3.53 5.98
N GLU A 228 -24.39 2.31 6.50
CA GLU A 228 -24.58 2.00 7.92
C GLU A 228 -23.27 2.07 8.75
N HIS A 229 -22.10 1.76 8.17
CA HIS A 229 -20.84 1.68 8.93
C HIS A 229 -19.97 2.95 8.90
N PHE A 230 -20.24 3.89 7.99
CA PHE A 230 -19.51 5.16 7.89
C PHE A 230 -20.35 6.37 8.32
N GLY A 231 -21.56 6.14 8.85
CA GLY A 231 -22.36 7.13 9.55
C GLY A 231 -21.91 7.24 11.01
N SER A 232 -21.21 8.32 11.32
CA SER A 232 -20.92 8.78 12.69
C SER A 232 -20.03 7.85 13.54
N ARG A 233 -18.71 8.09 13.52
CA ARG A 233 -17.87 7.78 14.68
C ARG A 233 -17.11 9.02 15.10
N ASP A 234 -17.33 9.37 16.37
CA ASP A 234 -16.83 10.52 17.12
C ASP A 234 -15.35 10.85 16.88
N GLU A 235 -15.10 12.15 16.78
CA GLU A 235 -13.80 12.79 16.93
C GLU A 235 -13.30 12.61 18.37
N SER A 236 -12.69 11.47 18.69
CA SER A 236 -11.91 11.33 19.92
C SER A 236 -10.82 10.28 19.76
N ARG A 237 -9.79 10.61 18.97
CA ARG A 237 -8.47 10.03 19.17
C ARG A 237 -7.36 10.96 18.70
N ALA A 238 -6.53 11.34 19.66
CA ALA A 238 -5.20 11.92 19.56
C ALA A 238 -5.12 13.35 19.00
N GLY A 239 -5.11 14.31 19.94
CA GLY A 239 -4.52 15.61 19.72
C GLY A 239 -3.01 15.50 19.54
N PHE A 240 -2.49 16.12 18.49
CA PHE A 240 -1.13 16.65 18.45
C PHE A 240 -1.18 18.00 17.74
N GLY A 241 -0.59 19.00 18.41
CA GLY A 241 -0.66 20.41 18.05
C GLY A 241 -0.08 20.71 16.67
N ARG A 242 -0.75 21.64 15.99
CA ARG A 242 -0.27 22.27 14.76
C ARG A 242 1.01 23.07 15.04
N PRO A 243 2.07 22.99 14.22
CA PRO A 243 3.03 24.09 14.11
C PRO A 243 2.43 25.18 13.23
N ARG A 244 2.40 26.41 13.74
CA ARG A 244 2.11 27.62 12.96
C ARG A 244 3.21 27.82 11.92
N HIS A 245 2.82 28.07 10.68
CA HIS A 245 3.70 28.70 9.69
C HIS A 245 3.61 30.23 9.84
N MET A 246 4.78 30.86 9.92
CA MET A 246 5.06 32.13 9.25
C MET A 246 6.04 31.82 8.12
#